data_AF-A0A822CHY9-F1
#
_entry.id   AF-A0A822CHY9-F1
#
_cell.length_a   1.000
_cell.length_b   1.000
_cell.length_c   1.000
_cell.angle_alpha   90.00
_cell.angle_beta   90.00
_cell.angle_gamma   90.00
#
_symmetry.space_group_name_H-M   'P 1'
#
loop_
_entity.id
_entity.type
_entity.pdbx_description
1 polymer ?
#
loop_
_entity_poly.entity_id
_entity_poly.type
_entity_poly.pdbx_seq_one_letter_code
_entity_poly.pdbx_strand_id
1 'polypeptide(L)' 'AVVVMGDIAVYAKGNARPTGGAGACAILIGPNAPVVFESGCRATHMAHVYDFYKPNLNSLYPVVDGHLS' A
#
# COMPACT_ATOMS: atom_id res chain seq x y z
N ALA A 1 -0.66 6.66 -20.46
CA ALA A 1 -0.55 5.41 -19.69
C ALA A 1 -1.75 5.28 -18.76
N VAL A 2 -2.14 4.06 -18.36
CA VAL A 2 -3.18 3.85 -17.33
C VAL A 2 -2.52 3.15 -16.16
N VAL A 3 -2.73 3.68 -14.96
CA VAL A 3 -2.26 3.09 -13.70
C VAL A 3 -3.49 2.63 -12.92
N VAL A 4 -3.44 1.41 -12.38
CA VAL A 4 -4.50 0.85 -11.54
C VAL A 4 -3.90 0.47 -10.20
N MET A 5 -4.54 0.90 -9.12
CA MET A 5 -4.20 0.55 -7.75
C MET A 5 -5.42 -0.13 -7.14
N GLY A 6 -5.24 -1.28 -6.51
CA GLY A 6 -6.36 -1.98 -5.88
C GLY A 6 -5.87 -2.99 -4.86
N ASP A 7 -6.58 -3.08 -3.76
CA ASP A 7 -6.22 -3.95 -2.63
C ASP A 7 -7.44 -4.37 -1.82
N ILE A 8 -7.29 -5.50 -1.13
CA ILE A 8 -8.19 -5.97 -0.08
C ILE A 8 -7.34 -6.20 1.18
N ALA A 9 -7.42 -5.26 2.11
CA ALA A 9 -6.74 -5.31 3.40
C ALA A 9 -7.59 -6.09 4.41
N VAL A 10 -7.18 -7.33 4.68
CA VAL A 10 -7.82 -8.22 5.66
C VAL A 10 -6.86 -8.62 6.76
N TYR A 11 -7.35 -8.61 7.99
CA TYR A 11 -6.57 -8.87 9.20
C TYR A 11 -7.21 -9.95 10.07
N ALA A 12 -6.36 -10.70 10.78
CA ALA A 12 -6.78 -11.69 11.77
C ALA A 12 -7.53 -11.01 12.94
N LYS A 13 -8.00 -11.80 13.92
CA LYS A 13 -8.67 -11.23 15.10
C LYS A 13 -7.63 -10.48 15.93
N GLY A 14 -7.93 -9.24 16.30
CA GLY A 14 -7.03 -8.40 17.09
C GLY A 14 -7.19 -6.93 16.75
N ASN A 15 -6.31 -6.11 17.31
CA ASN A 15 -6.40 -4.65 17.24
C ASN A 15 -6.24 -4.07 15.83
N ALA A 16 -5.60 -4.80 14.90
CA ALA A 16 -5.49 -4.39 13.50
C ALA A 16 -6.78 -4.66 12.68
N ARG A 17 -7.72 -5.47 13.17
CA ARG A 17 -8.93 -5.81 12.40
C ARG A 17 -9.76 -4.60 11.96
N PRO A 18 -9.98 -3.58 12.80
CA PRO A 18 -10.73 -2.39 12.40
C PRO A 18 -10.04 -1.53 11.33
N THR A 19 -8.75 -1.75 11.04
CA THR A 19 -7.99 -0.99 10.03
C THR A 19 -8.02 -1.64 8.64
N GLY A 20 -8.86 -2.67 8.45
CA GLY A 20 -9.10 -3.29 7.15
C GLY A 20 -9.89 -2.40 6.18
N GLY A 21 -10.00 -2.86 4.94
CA GLY A 21 -10.72 -2.14 3.89
C GLY A 21 -10.52 -2.80 2.52
N ALA A 22 -11.27 -2.34 1.53
CA ALA A 22 -11.09 -2.75 0.14
C ALA A 22 -11.42 -1.60 -0.80
N GLY A 23 -10.67 -1.48 -1.89
CA GLY A 23 -10.89 -0.41 -2.87
C GLY A 23 -10.05 -0.59 -4.11
N ALA A 24 -10.44 0.13 -5.16
CA ALA A 24 -9.69 0.23 -6.41
C ALA A 24 -9.80 1.65 -6.97
N CYS A 25 -8.74 2.10 -7.64
CA CYS A 25 -8.65 3.40 -8.28
C CYS A 25 -7.86 3.27 -9.59
N ALA A 26 -8.34 3.93 -10.64
CA ALA A 26 -7.67 4.01 -11.94
C ALA A 26 -7.30 5.47 -12.24
N ILE A 27 -6.04 5.69 -12.62
CA ILE A 27 -5.50 7.00 -12.96
C ILE A 27 -5.04 6.98 -14.42
N LEU A 28 -5.57 7.89 -15.22
CA LEU A 28 -5.11 8.14 -16.59
C LEU A 28 -3.96 9.16 -16.56
N ILE A 29 -2.81 8.78 -17.12
CA ILE A 29 -1.61 9.61 -17.22
C ILE A 29 -1.40 10.05 -18.66
N GLY A 30 -1.28 11.36 -18.87
CA GLY A 30 -1.05 11.96 -20.18
C GLY A 30 -0.49 13.39 -20.08
N PRO A 31 -0.09 13.99 -21.22
CA PRO A 31 0.33 15.38 -21.28
C PRO A 31 -0.83 16.33 -20.94
N ASN A 32 -0.49 17.57 -20.55
CA ASN A 32 -1.47 18.63 -20.23
C ASN A 32 -2.48 18.23 -19.13
N ALA A 33 -2.03 17.44 -18.15
CA ALA A 33 -2.86 17.02 -17.03
C ALA A 33 -3.25 18.20 -16.14
N PRO A 34 -4.47 18.21 -15.56
CA PRO A 34 -4.87 19.22 -14.58
C PRO A 34 -4.13 19.09 -13.24
N VAL A 35 -3.54 17.92 -12.98
CA VAL A 35 -2.66 17.65 -11.83
C VAL A 35 -1.31 17.23 -12.39
N VAL A 36 -0.31 18.10 -12.27
CA VAL A 36 1.03 17.91 -12.86
C VAL A 36 2.03 17.54 -11.77
N PHE A 37 2.81 16.48 -12.00
CA PHE A 37 3.93 16.12 -11.12
C PHE A 37 5.14 17.03 -11.36
N GLU A 38 5.78 17.49 -10.29
CA GLU A 38 7.03 18.25 -10.36
C GLU A 38 8.22 17.30 -10.48
N SER A 39 8.90 17.34 -11.62
CA SER A 39 10.06 16.48 -11.88
C SER A 39 11.28 16.97 -11.09
N GLY A 40 12.00 16.05 -10.43
CA GLY A 40 13.18 16.37 -9.63
C GLY A 40 12.90 16.65 -8.15
N CYS A 41 11.68 17.07 -7.81
CA CYS A 41 11.23 17.26 -6.42
C CYS A 41 10.77 15.94 -5.80
N ARG A 42 11.67 14.95 -5.69
CA ARG A 42 11.41 13.62 -5.08
C ARG A 42 12.56 13.17 -4.20
N ALA A 43 12.26 12.77 -2.96
CA ALA A 43 13.18 12.05 -2.07
C ALA A 43 12.60 10.65 -1.77
N THR A 44 13.46 9.65 -1.57
CA THR A 44 13.03 8.26 -1.33
C THR A 44 13.90 7.63 -0.26
N HIS A 45 13.28 6.90 0.67
CA HIS A 45 13.94 6.08 1.67
C HIS A 45 13.53 4.61 1.48
N MET A 46 14.49 3.70 1.57
CA MET A 46 14.26 2.26 1.49
C MET A 46 15.14 1.59 2.55
N ALA A 47 14.56 0.69 3.33
CA ALA A 47 15.24 -0.04 4.39
C ALA A 47 14.79 -1.50 4.40
N HIS A 48 15.69 -2.40 4.81
CA HIS A 48 15.32 -3.78 5.09
C HIS A 48 14.79 -3.87 6.53
N VAL A 49 13.49 -4.06 6.67
CA VAL A 49 12.79 -4.23 7.96
C VAL A 49 11.71 -5.32 7.84
N TYR A 50 11.19 -5.77 8.99
CA TYR A 50 10.14 -6.80 9.11
C TYR A 50 8.98 -6.30 9.98
N ASP A 51 8.51 -5.09 9.71
CA ASP A 51 7.40 -4.41 10.37
C ASP A 51 6.03 -4.98 9.95
N PHE A 52 5.81 -5.15 8.64
CA PHE A 52 4.57 -5.69 8.08
C PHE A 52 4.88 -6.56 6.85
N TYR A 53 4.55 -7.86 6.90
CA TYR A 53 4.84 -8.78 5.80
C TYR A 53 3.90 -9.99 5.77
N LYS A 54 3.88 -10.73 4.66
CA LYS A 54 3.00 -11.89 4.44
C LYS A 54 3.82 -13.17 4.17
N PRO A 55 4.41 -13.79 5.20
CA PRO A 55 5.28 -14.95 5.02
C PRO A 55 4.51 -16.26 4.81
N ASN A 56 3.26 -16.36 5.29
CA ASN A 56 2.43 -17.56 5.18
C ASN A 56 1.56 -17.50 3.91
N LEU A 57 1.97 -18.24 2.88
CA LEU A 57 1.28 -18.27 1.59
C LEU A 57 -0.13 -18.89 1.61
N ASN A 58 -0.47 -19.63 2.68
CA ASN A 58 -1.81 -20.20 2.87
C ASN A 58 -2.74 -19.28 3.66
N SER A 59 -2.29 -18.08 4.03
CA SER A 59 -3.04 -17.11 4.83
C SER A 59 -3.17 -15.78 4.10
N LEU A 60 -4.34 -15.15 4.19
CA LEU A 60 -4.55 -13.78 3.72
C LEU A 60 -4.07 -12.73 4.73
N TYR A 61 -3.85 -13.13 5.98
CA TYR A 61 -3.49 -12.24 7.07
C TYR A 61 -1.98 -12.01 7.15
N PRO A 62 -1.53 -10.75 7.33
CA PRO A 62 -0.11 -10.43 7.52
C PRO A 62 0.36 -10.79 8.93
N VAL A 63 1.69 -10.91 9.08
CA VAL A 63 2.39 -10.74 10.35
C VAL A 63 2.67 -9.25 10.51
N VAL A 64 2.35 -8.69 11.68
CA VAL A 64 2.44 -7.25 11.95
C VAL A 64 3.12 -7.02 13.29
N ASP A 65 4.22 -6.28 13.28
CA ASP A 65 4.78 -5.61 14.45
C ASP A 65 4.22 -4.18 14.50
N GLY A 66 3.14 -3.99 15.25
CA GLY A 66 2.42 -2.72 15.30
C GLY A 66 3.15 -1.58 16.01
N HIS A 67 4.25 -1.84 16.73
CA HIS A 67 5.07 -0.76 17.32
C HIS A 67 6.14 -0.27 16.33
N LEU A 68 6.65 -1.18 15.50
CA LEU A 68 7.64 -0.87 14.47
C LEU A 68 7.00 -0.26 13.20
N SER A 69 5.72 -0.59 12.94
CA SER A 69 4.94 -0.13 11.77
C SER A 69 4.32 1.26 11.94
#